data_AF-A0A3D6BJE1-F1
#
_entry.id   AF-A0A3D6BJE1-F1
#
_cell.length_a   1.000
_cell.length_b   1.000
_cell.length_c   1.000
_cell.angle_alpha   90.00
_cell.angle_beta   90.00
_cell.angle_gamma   90.00
#
_symmetry.space_group_name_H-M   'P 1'
#
loop_
_entity.id
_entity.type
_entity.pdbx_description
1 polymer ?
#
loop_
_entity_poly.entity_id
_entity_poly.type
_entity_poly.pdbx_seq_one_letter_code
_entity_poly.pdbx_strand_id
1 'polypeptide(L)'
;MWRFLSPNLADLGTVKVETCDGYFSYDAKSYYFLRDDVLCRAELESGETQAVKLDYDLRFLDIAAFDASGSRMLAHFYLSPYSSKCGSAIFDPVTGEFSMLCAERYQAVFSGADVCLMEFDENTMGYSVLFGADDGGFFFADAGIFLDGSSEIYGICASPYLMGTSSEVSTLYSVGQKVRSCSLSSVGISGAIYSACYLLDEGVLVGSVYENGAFSLYVIYTGGLEFQDIADAAVVASPLTVNDELAQAYIGEKSGGEVAQTLSQARQQADALGEKYGVQILLSSQCAGAAAQCDYDIALTDTMDSREELGSINAALKSIERCLALYPDGFFAQLKNSTGEGGVRFLLVEEIKSGFGTSGCTYERGAWQNIALDIRLAYELDGIVCHELWHATENHILSCDYSLFTVEGWAQLNPQSFSYYEGYDYSDPDSRRWTYYSGGDEGVYFVDGYSRTFASEDRARIMEFFMTRDDDAQELIKSPAIKKKLQHMSSAVRSVFDTSGWESVRWERLL
;
A
#
# COMPACT_ATOMS: atom_id res chain seq x y z
N MET A 1 -10.38 0.71 21.54
CA MET A 1 -10.50 1.44 22.83
C MET A 1 -9.62 0.72 23.83
N TRP A 2 -8.72 1.44 24.48
CA TRP A 2 -7.80 0.90 25.49
C TRP A 2 -8.32 1.20 26.89
N ARG A 3 -8.05 0.30 27.84
CA ARG A 3 -8.37 0.48 29.27
C ARG A 3 -7.06 0.49 30.06
N PHE A 4 -6.88 1.52 30.87
CA PHE A 4 -5.70 1.68 31.70
C PHE A 4 -5.97 1.14 33.10
N LEU A 5 -5.02 0.37 33.63
CA LEU A 5 -5.08 -0.18 34.96
C LEU A 5 -3.87 0.29 35.76
N SER A 6 -4.08 0.58 37.04
CA SER A 6 -2.99 0.80 38.00
C SER A 6 -2.22 -0.50 38.26
N PRO A 7 -1.05 -0.45 38.92
CA PRO A 7 -0.35 -1.67 39.36
C PRO A 7 -1.18 -2.60 40.25
N ASN A 8 -2.19 -2.06 40.94
CA ASN A 8 -3.14 -2.85 41.75
C ASN A 8 -4.41 -3.27 40.97
N LEU A 9 -4.36 -3.20 39.63
CA LEU A 9 -5.46 -3.50 38.71
C LEU A 9 -6.73 -2.65 38.89
N ALA A 10 -6.64 -1.53 39.61
CA ALA A 10 -7.73 -0.56 39.67
C ALA A 10 -7.87 0.16 38.32
N ASP A 11 -9.10 0.35 37.87
CA ASP A 11 -9.43 1.04 36.62
C ASP A 11 -9.05 2.53 36.68
N LEU A 12 -8.21 2.96 35.75
CA LEU A 12 -7.79 4.35 35.58
C LEU A 12 -8.57 5.07 34.47
N GLY A 13 -9.44 4.36 33.76
CA GLY A 13 -10.25 4.89 32.67
C GLY A 13 -9.92 4.29 31.32
N THR A 14 -10.54 4.84 30.29
CA THR A 14 -10.39 4.37 28.91
C THR A 14 -10.00 5.50 27.98
N VAL A 15 -9.24 5.13 26.93
CA VAL A 15 -8.87 6.03 25.84
C VAL A 15 -9.36 5.45 24.54
N LYS A 16 -10.01 6.28 23.72
CA LYS A 16 -10.34 5.93 22.35
C LYS A 16 -9.19 6.37 21.46
N VAL A 17 -8.64 5.41 20.73
CA VAL A 17 -7.63 5.61 19.69
C VAL A 17 -8.25 5.28 18.35
N GLU A 18 -7.61 5.73 17.28
CA GLU A 18 -8.07 5.54 15.89
C GLU A 18 -7.94 4.09 15.45
N THR A 19 -6.75 3.52 15.61
CA THR A 19 -6.44 2.09 15.41
C THR A 19 -5.86 1.50 16.70
N CYS A 20 -5.98 0.18 16.88
CA CYS A 20 -5.38 -0.54 18.01
C CYS A 20 -3.96 -1.04 17.71
N ASP A 21 -3.45 -0.86 16.49
CA ASP A 21 -2.14 -1.37 16.06
C ASP A 21 -0.97 -0.43 16.38
N GLY A 22 -1.25 0.68 17.09
CA GLY A 22 -0.25 1.66 17.52
C GLY A 22 0.26 1.45 18.94
N TYR A 23 1.16 2.34 19.37
CA TYR A 23 1.89 2.24 20.63
C TYR A 23 1.79 3.51 21.48
N PHE A 24 1.75 3.36 22.80
CA PHE A 24 1.78 4.47 23.75
C PHE A 24 3.21 4.95 24.01
N SER A 25 3.40 6.27 24.16
CA SER A 25 4.62 6.83 24.75
C SER A 25 4.81 6.33 26.18
N TYR A 26 6.04 6.41 26.70
CA TYR A 26 6.36 5.89 28.03
C TYR A 26 5.57 6.57 29.15
N ASP A 27 5.30 7.88 29.01
CA ASP A 27 4.49 8.66 29.94
C ASP A 27 2.98 8.54 29.68
N ALA A 28 2.57 7.73 28.70
CA ALA A 28 1.20 7.53 28.26
C ALA A 28 0.44 8.82 27.92
N LYS A 29 1.14 9.86 27.44
CA LYS A 29 0.51 11.10 26.94
C LYS A 29 0.32 11.13 25.43
N SER A 30 1.05 10.30 24.70
CA SER A 30 0.97 10.22 23.25
C SER A 30 0.69 8.80 22.78
N TYR A 31 0.02 8.69 21.63
CA TYR A 31 -0.21 7.43 20.93
C TYR A 31 0.31 7.55 19.50
N TYR A 32 1.24 6.67 19.13
CA TYR A 32 1.83 6.59 17.80
C TYR A 32 1.15 5.52 16.98
N PHE A 33 0.76 5.84 15.75
CA PHE A 33 0.06 4.91 14.87
C PHE A 33 0.27 5.30 13.40
N LEU A 34 -0.04 4.38 12.48
CA LEU A 34 -0.02 4.68 11.05
C LEU A 34 -1.41 5.08 10.55
N ARG A 35 -1.47 6.12 9.73
CA ARG A 35 -2.64 6.52 8.95
C ARG A 35 -2.20 6.70 7.51
N ASP A 36 -2.75 5.92 6.59
CA ASP A 36 -2.37 5.91 5.17
C ASP A 36 -0.84 5.85 4.97
N ASP A 37 -0.20 4.87 5.63
CA ASP A 37 1.26 4.66 5.64
C ASP A 37 2.11 5.81 6.24
N VAL A 38 1.48 6.85 6.80
CA VAL A 38 2.16 7.96 7.48
C VAL A 38 2.16 7.72 8.99
N LEU A 39 3.34 7.85 9.61
CA LEU A 39 3.45 7.83 11.08
C LEU A 39 2.81 9.09 11.68
N CYS A 40 1.80 8.89 12.51
CA CYS A 40 1.08 9.93 13.23
C CYS A 40 1.27 9.78 14.74
N ARG A 41 1.12 10.91 15.44
CA ARG A 41 1.06 11.00 16.89
C ARG A 41 -0.22 11.70 17.30
N ALA A 42 -1.05 11.02 18.08
CA ALA A 42 -2.17 11.62 18.80
C ALA A 42 -1.72 12.01 20.22
N GLU A 43 -1.96 13.25 20.61
CA GLU A 43 -1.83 13.70 22.00
C GLU A 43 -3.14 13.37 22.73
N LEU A 44 -3.05 12.62 23.83
CA LEU A 44 -4.20 11.95 24.43
C LEU A 44 -5.09 12.88 25.26
N GLU A 45 -4.56 14.00 25.77
CA GLU A 45 -5.34 14.96 26.57
C GLU A 45 -6.21 15.86 25.68
N SER A 46 -5.63 16.41 24.62
CA SER A 46 -6.31 17.29 23.65
C SER A 46 -7.04 16.52 22.55
N GLY A 47 -6.61 15.30 22.24
CA GLY A 47 -7.05 14.54 21.07
C GLY A 47 -6.49 15.06 19.74
N GLU A 48 -5.53 15.98 19.76
CA GLU A 48 -4.89 16.49 18.55
C GLU A 48 -3.99 15.42 17.92
N THR A 49 -4.16 15.20 16.61
CA THR A 49 -3.36 14.26 15.84
C THR A 49 -2.57 15.02 14.78
N GLN A 50 -1.28 14.69 14.67
CA GLN A 50 -0.40 15.23 13.63
C GLN A 50 0.55 14.16 13.10
N ALA A 51 1.08 14.36 11.88
CA ALA A 51 2.16 13.55 11.36
C ALA A 51 3.44 13.74 12.20
N VAL A 52 4.19 12.66 12.43
CA VAL A 52 5.50 12.72 13.07
C VAL A 52 6.51 13.27 12.07
N LYS A 53 7.28 14.27 12.50
CA LYS A 53 8.34 14.84 11.69
C LYS A 53 9.59 13.96 11.82
N LEU A 54 9.94 13.28 10.74
CA LEU A 54 11.14 12.46 10.62
C LEU A 54 12.16 13.16 9.72
N ASP A 55 13.44 12.82 9.84
CA ASP A 55 14.49 13.34 8.96
C ASP A 55 14.28 12.93 7.49
N TYR A 56 13.69 11.76 7.27
CA TYR A 56 13.30 11.23 5.97
C TYR A 56 11.79 11.07 5.87
N ASP A 57 11.18 11.65 4.82
CA ASP A 57 9.74 11.55 4.55
C ASP A 57 9.38 10.20 3.90
N LEU A 58 9.46 9.13 4.69
CA LEU A 58 9.20 7.75 4.29
C LEU A 58 7.75 7.33 4.55
N ARG A 59 7.28 6.29 3.84
CA ARG A 59 6.00 5.63 4.10
C ARG A 59 6.23 4.24 4.69
N PHE A 60 5.40 3.89 5.65
CA PHE A 60 5.57 2.72 6.49
C PHE A 60 4.44 1.73 6.30
N LEU A 61 4.78 0.46 6.23
CA LEU A 61 3.83 -0.65 6.23
C LEU A 61 3.28 -0.88 7.65
N ASP A 62 4.17 -0.94 8.64
CA ASP A 62 3.83 -1.21 10.04
C ASP A 62 4.83 -0.61 11.03
N ILE A 63 4.46 -0.64 12.32
CA ILE A 63 5.37 -0.40 13.44
C ILE A 63 5.67 -1.75 14.08
N ALA A 64 6.82 -2.33 13.75
CA ALA A 64 7.18 -3.68 14.15
C ALA A 64 7.65 -3.79 15.62
N ALA A 65 8.25 -2.74 16.18
CA ALA A 65 8.62 -2.70 17.60
C ALA A 65 8.75 -1.27 18.13
N PHE A 66 8.50 -1.07 19.43
CA PHE A 66 8.70 0.22 20.09
C PHE A 66 9.26 0.07 21.51
N ASP A 67 10.46 0.58 21.74
CA ASP A 67 10.98 0.87 23.07
C ASP A 67 10.58 2.30 23.46
N ALA A 68 9.45 2.39 24.16
CA ALA A 68 8.93 3.66 24.63
C ALA A 68 9.88 4.37 25.60
N SER A 69 10.63 3.62 26.41
CA SER A 69 11.50 4.18 27.46
C SER A 69 12.77 4.81 26.90
N GLY A 70 13.37 4.17 25.89
CA GLY A 70 14.52 4.69 25.16
C GLY A 70 14.16 5.56 23.96
N SER A 71 12.86 5.77 23.68
CA SER A 71 12.35 6.49 22.50
C SER A 71 12.91 5.92 21.19
N ARG A 72 12.79 4.61 20.97
CA ARG A 72 13.27 3.95 19.75
C ARG A 72 12.17 3.12 19.12
N MET A 73 11.87 3.41 17.85
CA MET A 73 10.86 2.72 17.08
C MET A 73 11.51 1.99 15.91
N LEU A 74 11.17 0.71 15.74
CA LEU A 74 11.42 0.01 14.48
C LEU A 74 10.13 0.01 13.66
N ALA A 75 10.21 0.46 12.41
CA ALA A 75 9.13 0.39 11.45
C ALA A 75 9.62 -0.21 10.13
N HIS A 76 8.76 -0.98 9.45
CA HIS A 76 9.02 -1.41 8.08
C HIS A 76 8.58 -0.30 7.13
N PHE A 77 9.49 0.15 6.27
CA PHE A 77 9.21 1.20 5.29
C PHE A 77 9.28 0.65 3.87
N TYR A 78 8.47 1.20 2.97
CA TYR A 78 8.52 0.80 1.56
C TYR A 78 9.82 1.28 0.92
N LEU A 79 10.53 0.38 0.23
CA LEU A 79 11.80 0.71 -0.44
C LEU A 79 11.62 1.62 -1.66
N SER A 80 10.39 1.70 -2.18
CA SER A 80 9.99 2.57 -3.28
C SER A 80 8.54 3.00 -3.06
N PRO A 81 8.15 4.23 -3.43
CA PRO A 81 6.74 4.66 -3.40
C PRO A 81 5.83 3.86 -4.35
N TYR A 82 6.40 2.99 -5.19
CA TYR A 82 5.68 2.16 -6.15
C TYR A 82 5.63 0.68 -5.76
N SER A 83 6.48 0.22 -4.84
CA SER A 83 6.65 -1.22 -4.53
C SER A 83 6.17 -1.58 -3.13
N SER A 84 5.69 -2.80 -2.96
CA SER A 84 5.39 -3.39 -1.64
C SER A 84 6.62 -3.96 -0.92
N LYS A 85 7.79 -3.97 -1.56
CA LYS A 85 9.04 -4.41 -0.91
C LYS A 85 9.39 -3.45 0.22
N CYS A 86 9.71 -4.01 1.38
CA CYS A 86 9.99 -3.23 2.59
C CYS A 86 11.40 -3.47 3.10
N GLY A 87 12.00 -2.42 3.64
CA GLY A 87 13.19 -2.47 4.48
C GLY A 87 12.85 -2.12 5.92
N SER A 88 13.87 -1.84 6.73
CA SER A 88 13.72 -1.51 8.14
C SER A 88 14.33 -0.16 8.48
N ALA A 89 13.63 0.59 9.33
CA ALA A 89 14.14 1.83 9.91
C ALA A 89 14.06 1.77 11.43
N ILE A 90 15.12 2.19 12.13
CA ILE A 90 15.07 2.51 13.56
C ILE A 90 15.29 4.01 13.71
N PHE A 91 14.39 4.67 14.41
CA PHE A 91 14.43 6.11 14.64
C PHE A 91 13.80 6.49 15.99
N ASP A 92 14.10 7.69 16.45
CA ASP A 92 13.42 8.31 17.59
C ASP A 92 12.18 9.08 17.10
N PRO A 93 10.95 8.66 17.48
CA PRO A 93 9.73 9.30 17.01
C PRO A 93 9.44 10.66 17.67
N VAL A 94 10.27 11.10 18.62
CA VAL A 94 10.20 12.43 19.25
C VAL A 94 11.12 13.41 18.53
N THR A 95 12.35 13.01 18.21
CA THR A 95 13.33 13.90 17.53
C THR A 95 13.27 13.80 16.01
N GLY A 96 12.89 12.64 15.48
CA GLY A 96 12.89 12.32 14.05
C GLY A 96 14.21 11.71 13.54
N GLU A 97 15.21 11.55 14.40
CA GLU A 97 16.55 11.09 14.04
C GLU A 97 16.60 9.57 13.82
N PHE A 98 17.25 9.15 12.73
CA PHE A 98 17.43 7.73 12.41
C PHE A 98 18.73 7.19 12.97
N SER A 99 18.68 6.01 13.57
CA SER A 99 19.86 5.22 13.94
C SER A 99 20.07 4.02 13.02
N MET A 100 19.06 3.64 12.24
CA MET A 100 19.16 2.59 11.23
C MET A 100 18.22 2.87 10.07
N LEU A 101 18.69 2.66 8.84
CA LEU A 101 17.87 2.62 7.63
C LEU A 101 18.52 1.65 6.64
N CYS A 102 17.87 0.52 6.36
CA CYS A 102 18.44 -0.56 5.55
C CYS A 102 17.40 -1.23 4.66
N ALA A 103 17.87 -1.98 3.65
CA ALA A 103 17.00 -2.67 2.70
C ALA A 103 16.46 -4.00 3.26
N GLU A 104 17.18 -4.58 4.21
CA GLU A 104 16.83 -5.80 4.93
C GLU A 104 15.62 -5.57 5.84
N ARG A 105 14.75 -6.57 5.91
CA ARG A 105 13.52 -6.53 6.71
C ARG A 105 13.72 -7.32 8.00
N TYR A 106 13.81 -6.61 9.11
CA TYR A 106 14.06 -7.15 10.45
C TYR A 106 12.81 -7.08 11.32
N GLN A 107 12.50 -8.15 12.02
CA GLN A 107 11.79 -8.03 13.30
C GLN A 107 12.79 -7.56 14.36
N ALA A 108 12.30 -6.87 15.40
CA ALA A 108 13.17 -6.42 16.48
C ALA A 108 12.59 -6.62 17.87
N VAL A 109 13.50 -6.83 18.82
CA VAL A 109 13.20 -6.75 20.24
C VAL A 109 14.26 -5.89 20.93
N PHE A 110 13.78 -4.87 21.63
CA PHE A 110 14.62 -3.97 22.41
C PHE A 110 14.80 -4.50 23.84
N SER A 111 16.02 -4.39 24.37
CA SER A 111 16.34 -4.78 25.74
C SER A 111 17.37 -3.82 26.32
N GLY A 112 16.95 -2.93 27.22
CA GLY A 112 17.82 -1.89 27.74
C GLY A 112 18.35 -1.01 26.61
N ALA A 113 19.67 -0.83 26.50
CA ALA A 113 20.28 -0.09 25.39
C ALA A 113 20.44 -0.93 24.10
N ASP A 114 20.26 -2.25 24.18
CA ASP A 114 20.53 -3.17 23.07
C ASP A 114 19.29 -3.45 22.23
N VAL A 115 19.53 -4.00 21.04
CA VAL A 115 18.52 -4.48 20.11
C VAL A 115 18.92 -5.84 19.55
N CYS A 116 17.93 -6.72 19.48
CA CYS A 116 18.00 -7.98 18.75
C CYS A 116 17.24 -7.80 17.43
N LEU A 117 17.88 -8.02 16.29
CA LEU A 117 17.26 -7.99 14.96
C LEU A 117 17.16 -9.41 14.43
N MET A 118 16.02 -9.76 13.83
CA MET A 118 15.76 -11.10 13.29
C MET A 118 15.30 -10.97 11.84
N GLU A 119 16.00 -11.64 10.93
CA GLU A 119 15.70 -11.65 9.50
C GLU A 119 15.31 -13.06 9.07
N PHE A 120 14.22 -13.17 8.31
CA PHE A 120 13.78 -14.46 7.79
C PHE A 120 14.63 -14.86 6.58
N ASP A 121 15.29 -16.01 6.67
CA ASP A 121 16.03 -16.65 5.59
C ASP A 121 15.11 -17.61 4.84
N GLU A 122 14.75 -17.25 3.60
CA GLU A 122 13.88 -18.07 2.74
C GLU A 122 14.52 -19.40 2.28
N ASN A 123 15.85 -19.50 2.25
CA ASN A 123 16.52 -20.75 1.87
C ASN A 123 16.50 -21.75 3.03
N THR A 124 16.73 -21.25 4.23
CA THR A 124 16.78 -22.04 5.46
C THR A 124 15.40 -22.26 6.06
N MET A 125 14.43 -21.40 5.72
CA MET A 125 13.09 -21.34 6.30
C MET A 125 13.14 -21.12 7.83
N GLY A 126 13.98 -20.18 8.27
CA GLY A 126 14.16 -19.82 9.68
C GLY A 126 14.64 -18.38 9.84
N TYR A 127 14.96 -17.96 11.07
CA TYR A 127 15.42 -16.59 11.31
C TYR A 127 16.88 -16.54 11.72
N SER A 128 17.67 -15.78 10.97
CA SER A 128 19.00 -15.36 11.38
C SER A 128 18.88 -14.21 12.38
N VAL A 129 19.80 -14.17 13.34
CA VAL A 129 19.72 -13.25 14.49
C VAL A 129 20.97 -12.40 14.58
N LEU A 130 20.78 -11.09 14.72
CA LEU A 130 21.80 -10.11 15.06
C LEU A 130 21.52 -9.59 16.48
N PHE A 131 22.51 -9.63 17.36
CA PHE A 131 22.38 -9.15 18.74
C PHE A 131 23.55 -8.24 19.12
N GLY A 132 23.26 -7.14 19.82
CA GLY A 132 24.26 -6.17 20.25
C GLY A 132 25.33 -6.76 21.18
N ALA A 133 26.57 -6.31 21.03
CA ALA A 133 27.68 -6.63 21.91
C ALA A 133 28.02 -5.44 22.82
N ASP A 134 28.59 -5.71 23.99
CA ASP A 134 28.96 -4.69 24.99
C ASP A 134 29.93 -3.60 24.46
N ASP A 135 30.66 -3.88 23.38
CA ASP A 135 31.62 -2.97 22.74
C ASP A 135 31.03 -2.14 21.59
N GLY A 136 29.71 -2.24 21.37
CA GLY A 136 29.01 -1.59 20.26
C GLY A 136 29.08 -2.35 18.93
N GLY A 137 29.73 -3.52 18.90
CA GLY A 137 29.67 -4.47 17.80
C GLY A 137 28.40 -5.31 17.82
N PHE A 138 28.30 -6.28 16.90
CA PHE A 138 27.18 -7.21 16.84
C PHE A 138 27.66 -8.65 16.70
N PHE A 139 26.87 -9.58 17.22
CA PHE A 139 27.00 -11.01 16.99
C PHE A 139 25.93 -11.48 16.00
N PHE A 140 26.32 -12.33 15.06
CA PHE A 140 25.44 -12.98 14.09
C PHE A 140 25.32 -14.48 14.37
N ALA A 141 24.09 -14.96 14.43
CA ALA A 141 23.75 -16.37 14.51
C ALA A 141 22.85 -16.75 13.32
N ASP A 142 23.27 -17.79 12.59
CA ASP A 142 22.58 -18.30 11.41
C ASP A 142 21.23 -18.97 11.76
N ALA A 143 20.26 -18.84 10.86
CA ALA A 143 18.93 -19.43 11.00
C ALA A 143 18.93 -20.92 11.34
N GLY A 144 19.87 -21.70 10.78
CA GLY A 144 19.95 -23.14 10.99
C GLY A 144 20.19 -23.54 12.45
N ILE A 145 20.72 -22.64 13.29
CA ILE A 145 20.98 -22.87 14.71
C ILE A 145 19.67 -22.99 15.51
N PHE A 146 18.61 -22.30 15.09
CA PHE A 146 17.35 -22.19 15.83
C PHE A 146 16.29 -23.21 15.39
N LEU A 147 16.55 -24.01 14.35
CA LEU A 147 15.59 -24.94 13.77
C LEU A 147 15.43 -26.27 14.52
N ASP A 148 16.32 -26.59 15.47
CA ASP A 148 16.26 -27.86 16.20
C ASP A 148 15.09 -27.87 17.20
N GLY A 149 13.92 -28.28 16.72
CA GLY A 149 12.67 -28.44 17.50
C GLY A 149 11.72 -27.24 17.46
N SER A 150 12.06 -26.16 16.76
CA SER A 150 11.24 -24.94 16.63
C SER A 150 10.93 -24.64 15.16
N SER A 151 9.69 -24.23 14.86
CA SER A 151 9.30 -23.75 13.53
C SER A 151 9.26 -22.23 13.45
N GLU A 152 9.19 -21.55 14.61
CA GLU A 152 9.15 -20.10 14.73
C GLU A 152 10.07 -19.66 15.86
N ILE A 153 10.55 -18.41 15.78
CA ILE A 153 11.27 -17.74 16.86
C ILE A 153 10.75 -16.32 17.01
N TYR A 154 10.62 -15.89 18.27
CA TYR A 154 10.30 -14.50 18.59
C TYR A 154 11.12 -14.06 19.81
N GLY A 155 11.43 -12.78 19.89
CA GLY A 155 12.12 -12.24 21.06
C GLY A 155 11.17 -11.88 22.19
N ILE A 156 11.67 -11.97 23.43
CA ILE A 156 10.90 -11.62 24.62
C ILE A 156 11.34 -10.23 25.08
N CYS A 157 10.41 -9.28 25.05
CA CYS A 157 10.65 -7.86 25.37
C CYS A 157 11.34 -7.68 26.73
N ALA A 158 12.31 -6.76 26.78
CA ALA A 158 13.12 -6.45 27.96
C ALA A 158 13.91 -7.64 28.54
N SER A 159 14.19 -8.67 27.74
CA SER A 159 14.93 -9.85 28.15
C SER A 159 16.11 -10.15 27.20
N PRO A 160 17.14 -10.88 27.66
CA PRO A 160 18.22 -11.37 26.81
C PRO A 160 17.88 -12.68 26.08
N TYR A 161 16.60 -13.08 26.07
CA TYR A 161 16.17 -14.39 25.59
C TYR A 161 15.29 -14.30 24.34
N LEU A 162 15.42 -15.32 23.50
CA LEU A 162 14.52 -15.61 22.40
C LEU A 162 13.76 -16.89 22.70
N MET A 163 12.50 -16.98 22.26
CA MET A 163 11.69 -18.19 22.35
C MET A 163 11.59 -18.82 20.97
N GLY A 164 12.14 -20.02 20.82
CA GLY A 164 11.76 -20.88 19.70
C GLY A 164 10.58 -21.75 20.10
N THR A 165 9.61 -21.87 19.20
CA THR A 165 8.39 -22.64 19.43
C THR A 165 8.05 -23.52 18.23
N SER A 166 7.56 -24.72 18.52
CA SER A 166 6.81 -25.59 17.60
C SER A 166 5.52 -26.05 18.29
N SER A 167 4.68 -26.83 17.60
CA SER A 167 3.43 -27.35 18.20
C SER A 167 3.65 -28.25 19.41
N GLU A 168 4.84 -28.81 19.59
CA GLU A 168 5.13 -29.83 20.61
C GLU A 168 6.19 -29.40 21.63
N VAL A 169 7.10 -28.49 21.25
CA VAL A 169 8.27 -28.13 22.07
C VAL A 169 8.51 -26.62 22.05
N SER A 170 8.94 -26.10 23.19
CA SER A 170 9.47 -24.73 23.31
C SER A 170 10.92 -24.76 23.80
N THR A 171 11.76 -23.93 23.21
CA THR A 171 13.18 -23.80 23.56
C THR A 171 13.50 -22.34 23.82
N LEU A 172 14.06 -22.08 25.00
CA LEU A 172 14.56 -20.75 25.36
C LEU A 172 16.01 -20.63 24.90
N TYR A 173 16.30 -19.61 24.11
CA TYR A 173 17.66 -19.31 23.63
C TYR A 173 18.22 -18.09 24.35
N SER A 174 19.48 -18.16 24.74
CA SER A 174 20.28 -17.02 25.14
C SER A 174 21.27 -16.73 24.02
N VAL A 175 21.27 -15.49 23.53
CA VAL A 175 22.12 -15.03 22.44
C VAL A 175 23.21 -14.09 22.97
N GLY A 176 24.40 -14.17 22.37
CA GLY A 176 25.60 -13.45 22.76
C GLY A 176 26.79 -14.00 21.97
N GLN A 177 28.01 -13.94 22.51
CA GLN A 177 29.18 -14.55 21.86
C GLN A 177 28.99 -16.05 21.56
N LYS A 178 28.21 -16.73 22.42
CA LYS A 178 27.72 -18.08 22.19
C LYS A 178 26.21 -18.09 22.20
N VAL A 179 25.64 -18.87 21.30
CA VAL A 179 24.23 -19.23 21.34
C VAL A 179 24.07 -20.42 22.26
N ARG A 180 23.17 -20.28 23.24
CA ARG A 180 22.83 -21.35 24.17
C ARG A 180 21.35 -21.65 24.14
N SER A 181 20.99 -22.90 24.34
CA SER A 181 19.58 -23.31 24.39
C SER A 181 19.24 -24.04 25.69
N CYS A 182 17.98 -23.91 26.09
CA CYS A 182 17.36 -24.68 27.16
C CYS A 182 15.99 -25.16 26.67
N SER A 183 15.84 -26.47 26.42
CA SER A 183 14.53 -27.03 26.08
C SER A 183 13.63 -26.98 27.31
N LEU A 184 12.47 -26.35 27.21
CA LEU A 184 11.57 -26.20 28.35
C LEU A 184 10.90 -27.53 28.75
N SER A 185 10.87 -28.49 27.83
CA SER A 185 10.46 -29.87 28.14
C SER A 185 11.33 -30.51 29.23
N SER A 186 12.63 -30.14 29.29
CA SER A 186 13.57 -30.65 30.29
C SER A 186 13.26 -30.19 31.72
N VAL A 187 12.52 -29.08 31.84
CA VAL A 187 12.05 -28.53 33.12
C VAL A 187 10.54 -28.75 33.33
N GLY A 188 9.96 -29.68 32.58
CA GLY A 188 8.57 -30.13 32.77
C GLY A 188 7.52 -29.27 32.09
N ILE A 189 7.90 -28.43 31.13
CA ILE A 189 6.99 -27.59 30.34
C ILE A 189 6.90 -28.17 28.93
N SER A 190 5.85 -28.93 28.69
CA SER A 190 5.51 -29.53 27.40
C SER A 190 4.59 -28.59 26.62
N GLY A 191 4.76 -28.49 25.30
CA GLY A 191 3.92 -27.66 24.43
C GLY A 191 4.52 -26.32 24.02
N ALA A 192 3.71 -25.54 23.31
CA ALA A 192 4.10 -24.31 22.64
C ALA A 192 3.86 -23.07 23.52
N ILE A 193 4.90 -22.27 23.78
CA ILE A 193 4.76 -20.95 24.41
C ILE A 193 4.47 -19.91 23.32
N TYR A 194 3.22 -19.49 23.23
CA TYR A 194 2.77 -18.51 22.24
C TYR A 194 3.06 -17.06 22.63
N SER A 195 3.16 -16.78 23.92
CA SER A 195 3.43 -15.43 24.41
C SER A 195 4.13 -15.51 25.76
N ALA A 196 5.14 -14.68 25.94
CA ALA A 196 5.91 -14.58 27.16
C ALA A 196 6.22 -13.12 27.49
N CYS A 197 6.22 -12.80 28.77
CA CYS A 197 6.78 -11.56 29.30
C CYS A 197 7.89 -11.86 30.30
N TYR A 198 8.88 -10.96 30.37
CA TYR A 198 9.99 -11.08 31.30
C TYR A 198 9.88 -10.03 32.40
N LEU A 199 9.92 -10.48 33.64
CA LEU A 199 9.95 -9.67 34.84
C LEU A 199 11.40 -9.53 35.28
N LEU A 200 12.07 -8.48 34.78
CA LEU A 200 13.50 -8.25 34.96
C LEU A 200 13.92 -8.26 36.44
N ASP A 201 13.19 -7.55 37.30
CA ASP A 201 13.51 -7.40 38.73
C ASP A 201 13.46 -8.73 39.50
N GLU A 202 12.67 -9.68 39.02
CA GLU A 202 12.48 -11.00 39.64
C GLU A 202 13.29 -12.10 38.94
N GLY A 203 13.85 -11.83 37.75
CA GLY A 203 14.52 -12.84 36.93
C GLY A 203 13.58 -13.96 36.49
N VAL A 204 12.32 -13.61 36.17
CA VAL A 204 11.25 -14.58 35.90
C VAL A 204 10.61 -14.32 34.55
N LEU A 205 10.40 -15.39 33.78
CA LEU A 205 9.62 -15.39 32.56
C LEU A 205 8.22 -15.93 32.87
N VAL A 206 7.18 -15.19 32.51
CA VAL A 206 5.79 -15.64 32.60
C VAL A 206 5.26 -15.90 31.21
N GLY A 207 4.86 -17.13 30.93
CA GLY A 207 4.48 -17.58 29.58
C GLY A 207 3.14 -18.31 29.55
N SER A 208 2.39 -18.14 28.46
CA SER A 208 1.18 -18.91 28.18
C SER A 208 1.52 -20.09 27.28
N VAL A 209 1.39 -21.30 27.82
CA VAL A 209 1.66 -22.56 27.12
C VAL A 209 0.34 -23.14 26.64
N TYR A 210 0.25 -23.48 25.36
CA TYR A 210 -0.86 -24.25 24.82
C TYR A 210 -0.48 -25.74 24.75
N GLU A 211 -1.29 -26.56 25.39
CA GLU A 211 -1.12 -28.01 25.36
C GLU A 211 -2.50 -28.68 25.43
N ASN A 212 -2.72 -29.73 24.64
CA ASN A 212 -3.94 -30.56 24.70
C ASN A 212 -5.27 -29.78 24.61
N GLY A 213 -5.30 -28.68 23.85
CA GLY A 213 -6.52 -27.89 23.66
C GLY A 213 -6.78 -26.81 24.72
N ALA A 214 -5.85 -26.56 25.64
CA ALA A 214 -5.99 -25.57 26.70
C ALA A 214 -4.73 -24.73 26.91
N PHE A 215 -4.91 -23.50 27.37
CA PHE A 215 -3.81 -22.63 27.80
C PHE A 215 -3.57 -22.76 29.30
N SER A 216 -2.29 -22.88 29.68
CA SER A 216 -1.81 -22.85 31.06
C SER A 216 -0.76 -21.76 31.23
N LEU A 217 -0.80 -21.05 32.36
CA LEU A 217 0.19 -20.03 32.68
C LEU A 217 1.36 -20.65 33.44
N TYR A 218 2.57 -20.40 32.98
CA TYR A 218 3.81 -20.84 33.62
C TYR A 218 4.62 -19.65 34.10
N VAL A 219 5.30 -19.87 35.23
CA VAL A 219 6.24 -18.93 35.84
C VAL A 219 7.58 -19.64 35.90
N ILE A 220 8.57 -19.15 35.14
CA ILE A 220 9.85 -19.80 34.91
C ILE A 220 10.94 -18.91 35.50
N TYR A 221 11.62 -19.39 36.54
CA TYR A 221 12.80 -18.70 37.08
C TYR A 221 14.01 -18.97 36.18
N THR A 222 14.49 -17.94 35.48
CA THR A 222 15.50 -18.11 34.42
C THR A 222 16.89 -18.41 35.00
N GLY A 223 17.19 -17.92 36.21
CA GLY A 223 18.45 -18.21 36.90
C GLY A 223 18.62 -19.68 37.34
N GLY A 224 17.55 -20.48 37.30
CA GLY A 224 17.59 -21.92 37.60
C GLY A 224 17.66 -22.81 36.37
N LEU A 225 17.69 -22.23 35.16
CA LEU A 225 17.73 -22.99 33.91
C LEU A 225 19.16 -23.39 33.56
N GLU A 226 19.33 -24.66 33.18
CA GLU A 226 20.59 -25.16 32.65
C GLU A 226 20.62 -24.98 31.13
N PHE A 227 21.49 -24.08 30.66
CA PHE A 227 21.68 -23.79 29.24
C PHE A 227 22.86 -24.60 28.68
N GLN A 228 22.70 -25.13 27.47
CA GLN A 228 23.74 -25.83 26.73
C GLN A 228 24.29 -24.93 25.61
N ASP A 229 25.62 -24.86 25.48
CA ASP A 229 26.28 -24.19 24.34
C ASP A 229 25.97 -24.99 23.06
N ILE A 230 25.38 -24.35 22.06
CA ILE A 230 25.02 -25.00 20.78
C ILE A 230 25.76 -24.45 19.56
N ALA A 231 26.20 -23.18 19.61
CA ALA A 231 26.99 -22.57 18.54
C ALA A 231 27.78 -21.36 19.04
N ASP A 232 28.87 -21.04 18.36
CA ASP A 232 29.53 -19.73 18.48
C ASP A 232 28.86 -18.74 17.50
N ALA A 233 28.66 -17.50 17.93
CA ALA A 233 28.15 -16.45 17.06
C ALA A 233 29.31 -15.70 16.38
N ALA A 234 29.13 -15.34 15.11
CA ALA A 234 30.14 -14.61 14.36
C ALA A 234 30.15 -13.14 14.77
N VAL A 235 31.33 -12.53 14.95
CA VAL A 235 31.44 -11.09 15.16
C VAL A 235 31.25 -10.38 13.83
N VAL A 236 30.32 -9.43 13.78
CA VAL A 236 30.01 -8.63 12.60
C VAL A 236 30.00 -7.14 12.94
N ALA A 237 30.08 -6.30 11.90
CA ALA A 237 29.92 -4.86 12.07
C ALA A 237 28.49 -4.53 12.51
N SER A 238 28.30 -3.38 13.16
CA SER A 238 26.97 -2.93 13.56
C SER A 238 26.08 -2.73 12.33
N PRO A 239 24.87 -3.33 12.31
CA PRO A 239 23.87 -3.07 11.28
C PRO A 239 23.17 -1.72 11.50
N LEU A 240 23.35 -1.09 12.66
CA LEU A 240 22.78 0.21 13.02
C LEU A 240 23.51 1.34 12.27
N THR A 241 23.21 1.41 10.99
CA THR A 241 23.73 2.42 10.06
C THR A 241 22.58 3.01 9.27
N VAL A 242 22.70 4.29 8.91
CA VAL A 242 21.70 4.99 8.12
C VAL A 242 22.18 5.00 6.67
N ASN A 243 21.47 4.29 5.79
CA ASN A 243 21.75 4.30 4.36
C ASN A 243 21.09 5.52 3.71
N ASP A 244 21.82 6.64 3.65
CA ASP A 244 21.34 7.88 3.04
C ASP A 244 21.03 7.72 1.54
N GLU A 245 21.79 6.90 0.82
CA GLU A 245 21.54 6.65 -0.61
C GLU A 245 20.17 5.99 -0.83
N LEU A 246 19.78 5.07 0.04
CA LEU A 246 18.46 4.43 0.02
C LEU A 246 17.33 5.44 0.29
N ALA A 247 17.53 6.33 1.27
CA ALA A 247 16.56 7.40 1.55
C ALA A 247 16.42 8.35 0.36
N GLN A 248 17.54 8.80 -0.22
CA GLN A 248 17.53 9.72 -1.35
C GLN A 248 16.92 9.09 -2.61
N ALA A 249 17.16 7.81 -2.85
CA ALA A 249 16.51 7.08 -3.95
C ALA A 249 14.99 7.06 -3.79
N TYR A 250 14.49 6.71 -2.59
CA TYR A 250 13.05 6.73 -2.29
C TYR A 250 12.45 8.13 -2.49
N ILE A 251 13.08 9.16 -1.92
CA ILE A 251 12.60 10.55 -2.01
C ILE A 251 12.61 11.04 -3.47
N GLY A 252 13.67 10.73 -4.22
CA GLY A 252 13.78 11.07 -5.63
C GLY A 252 12.67 10.43 -6.48
N GLU A 253 12.37 9.15 -6.24
CA GLU A 253 11.24 8.47 -6.87
C GLU A 253 9.89 9.09 -6.50
N LYS A 254 9.72 9.45 -5.22
CA LYS A 254 8.49 10.05 -4.70
C LYS A 254 8.23 11.44 -5.29
N SER A 255 9.28 12.24 -5.46
CA SER A 255 9.20 13.57 -6.09
C SER A 255 9.10 13.49 -7.63
N GLY A 256 9.06 12.29 -8.20
CA GLY A 256 8.99 12.07 -9.64
C GLY A 256 10.32 12.16 -10.37
N GLY A 257 11.46 12.40 -9.71
CA GLY A 257 12.79 12.46 -10.34
C GLY A 257 12.99 13.59 -11.36
N GLU A 258 14.19 13.68 -11.93
CA GLU A 258 14.50 14.65 -13.00
C GLU A 258 14.18 14.10 -14.40
N VAL A 259 13.84 14.99 -15.33
CA VAL A 259 13.72 14.67 -16.77
C VAL A 259 14.83 15.33 -17.56
N ALA A 260 15.07 14.84 -18.79
CA ALA A 260 15.98 15.48 -19.72
C ALA A 260 15.67 16.97 -19.90
N GLN A 261 16.71 17.80 -20.07
CA GLN A 261 16.57 19.27 -20.19
C GLN A 261 15.61 19.69 -21.32
N THR A 262 15.55 18.89 -22.39
CA THR A 262 14.63 19.05 -23.53
C THR A 262 13.15 19.02 -23.12
N LEU A 263 12.81 18.34 -22.02
CA LEU A 263 11.45 18.19 -21.50
C LEU A 263 11.13 19.19 -20.37
N SER A 264 12.05 20.08 -19.99
CA SER A 264 11.86 21.00 -18.84
C SER A 264 10.57 21.81 -18.89
N GLN A 265 10.18 22.33 -20.05
CA GLN A 265 8.91 23.06 -20.21
C GLN A 265 7.69 22.14 -20.11
N ALA A 266 7.76 20.93 -20.67
CA ALA A 266 6.69 19.95 -20.58
C ALA A 266 6.49 19.48 -19.13
N ARG A 267 7.58 19.30 -18.38
CA ARG A 267 7.56 19.01 -16.93
C ARG A 267 6.86 20.11 -16.15
N GLN A 268 7.22 21.38 -16.39
CA GLN A 268 6.55 22.52 -15.75
C GLN A 268 5.05 22.57 -16.07
N GLN A 269 4.65 22.27 -17.32
CA GLN A 269 3.24 22.20 -17.68
C GLN A 269 2.52 21.06 -16.95
N ALA A 270 3.15 19.88 -16.88
CA ALA A 270 2.61 18.73 -16.18
C ALA A 270 2.44 19.00 -14.67
N ASP A 271 3.38 19.72 -14.04
CA ASP A 271 3.29 20.14 -12.64
C ASP A 271 2.15 21.16 -12.44
N ALA A 272 2.02 22.15 -13.32
CA ALA A 272 0.94 23.13 -13.26
C ALA A 272 -0.46 22.49 -13.42
N LEU A 273 -0.58 21.46 -14.27
CA LEU A 273 -1.81 20.66 -14.37
C LEU A 273 -2.05 19.87 -13.09
N GLY A 274 -1.01 19.29 -12.50
CA GLY A 274 -1.10 18.55 -11.26
C GLY A 274 -1.57 19.41 -10.08
N GLU A 275 -1.01 20.61 -9.94
CA GLU A 275 -1.44 21.60 -8.94
C GLU A 275 -2.89 22.04 -9.16
N LYS A 276 -3.28 22.30 -10.41
CA LYS A 276 -4.62 22.80 -10.74
C LYS A 276 -5.71 21.76 -10.48
N TYR A 277 -5.48 20.52 -10.91
CA TYR A 277 -6.52 19.48 -10.91
C TYR A 277 -6.37 18.46 -9.78
N GLY A 278 -5.24 18.43 -9.07
CA GLY A 278 -4.98 17.47 -8.00
C GLY A 278 -4.55 16.09 -8.50
N VAL A 279 -3.86 16.02 -9.65
CA VAL A 279 -3.35 14.78 -10.26
C VAL A 279 -1.82 14.76 -10.29
N GLN A 280 -1.20 13.60 -10.50
CA GLN A 280 0.22 13.49 -10.83
C GLN A 280 0.39 13.09 -12.30
N ILE A 281 1.41 13.60 -12.97
CA ILE A 281 1.72 13.22 -14.36
C ILE A 281 3.21 12.91 -14.41
N LEU A 282 3.58 11.68 -14.77
CA LEU A 282 4.95 11.23 -14.95
C LEU A 282 5.32 11.23 -16.43
N LEU A 283 6.57 11.60 -16.73
CA LEU A 283 7.11 11.71 -18.08
C LEU A 283 8.36 10.83 -18.22
N SER A 284 8.59 10.25 -19.40
CA SER A 284 9.91 9.67 -19.72
C SER A 284 10.33 8.62 -18.68
N SER A 285 11.59 8.63 -18.24
CA SER A 285 12.12 7.71 -17.22
C SER A 285 11.44 7.81 -15.86
N GLN A 286 10.73 8.92 -15.54
CA GLN A 286 9.98 9.05 -14.28
C GLN A 286 8.89 7.97 -14.15
N CYS A 287 8.38 7.48 -15.28
CA CYS A 287 7.37 6.44 -15.33
C CYS A 287 7.87 5.06 -14.87
N ALA A 288 9.18 4.82 -14.80
CA ALA A 288 9.77 3.48 -14.65
C ALA A 288 9.23 2.69 -13.44
N GLY A 289 9.23 3.32 -12.26
CA GLY A 289 8.81 2.65 -11.02
C GLY A 289 7.34 2.25 -11.05
N ALA A 290 6.46 3.15 -11.49
CA ALA A 290 5.03 2.88 -11.61
C ALA A 290 4.73 1.88 -12.74
N ALA A 291 5.38 2.04 -13.90
CA ALA A 291 5.22 1.14 -15.05
C ALA A 291 5.59 -0.31 -14.72
N ALA A 292 6.63 -0.53 -13.91
CA ALA A 292 7.05 -1.85 -13.46
C ALA A 292 6.01 -2.58 -12.59
N GLN A 293 4.97 -1.89 -12.11
CA GLN A 293 3.87 -2.48 -11.34
C GLN A 293 2.66 -2.88 -12.21
N CYS A 294 2.67 -2.50 -13.48
CA CYS A 294 1.62 -2.86 -14.43
C CYS A 294 1.73 -4.34 -14.82
N ASP A 295 0.59 -4.98 -15.05
CA ASP A 295 0.57 -6.38 -15.53
C ASP A 295 0.98 -6.49 -17.02
N TYR A 296 1.03 -5.36 -17.74
CA TYR A 296 1.53 -5.27 -19.10
C TYR A 296 2.97 -4.76 -19.12
N ASP A 297 3.78 -5.28 -20.05
CA ASP A 297 5.07 -4.70 -20.36
C ASP A 297 4.88 -3.31 -20.98
N ILE A 298 5.50 -2.30 -20.38
CA ILE A 298 5.41 -0.90 -20.82
C ILE A 298 6.77 -0.44 -21.34
N ALA A 299 6.79 0.11 -22.57
CA ALA A 299 7.94 0.86 -23.07
C ALA A 299 7.80 2.35 -22.71
N LEU A 300 8.88 2.95 -22.21
CA LEU A 300 8.90 4.35 -21.79
C LEU A 300 9.30 5.27 -22.94
N THR A 301 9.00 6.56 -22.83
CA THR A 301 9.30 7.52 -23.91
C THR A 301 10.77 7.94 -23.96
N ASP A 302 11.56 7.63 -22.93
CA ASP A 302 13.00 7.95 -22.87
C ASP A 302 13.83 7.19 -23.93
N THR A 303 13.23 6.17 -24.55
CA THR A 303 13.81 5.44 -25.69
C THR A 303 13.49 6.06 -27.05
N MET A 304 12.60 7.05 -27.13
CA MET A 304 12.18 7.70 -28.37
C MET A 304 13.21 8.74 -28.87
N ASP A 305 13.07 9.18 -30.13
CA ASP A 305 13.78 10.38 -30.58
C ASP A 305 13.33 11.61 -29.79
N SER A 306 14.29 12.42 -29.32
CA SER A 306 14.03 13.59 -28.46
C SER A 306 12.98 14.59 -29.00
N ARG A 307 12.87 14.76 -30.33
CA ARG A 307 11.87 15.66 -30.92
C ARG A 307 10.50 14.99 -30.94
N GLU A 308 10.46 13.70 -31.23
CA GLU A 308 9.23 12.91 -31.23
C GLU A 308 8.67 12.78 -29.82
N GLU A 309 9.50 12.44 -28.83
CA GLU A 309 9.16 12.39 -27.40
C GLU A 309 8.50 13.69 -26.96
N LEU A 310 9.18 14.82 -27.16
CA LEU A 310 8.67 16.14 -26.77
C LEU A 310 7.37 16.49 -27.50
N GLY A 311 7.24 16.13 -28.78
CA GLY A 311 6.04 16.37 -29.57
C GLY A 311 4.83 15.62 -29.03
N SER A 312 5.00 14.32 -28.78
CA SER A 312 3.96 13.43 -28.26
C SER A 312 3.56 13.78 -26.83
N ILE A 313 4.52 14.09 -25.95
CA ILE A 313 4.24 14.53 -24.57
C ILE A 313 3.41 15.81 -24.58
N ASN A 314 3.79 16.82 -25.37
CA ASN A 314 3.03 18.08 -25.41
C ASN A 314 1.62 17.90 -25.97
N ALA A 315 1.42 16.98 -26.92
CA ALA A 315 0.10 16.65 -27.43
C ALA A 315 -0.75 15.97 -26.34
N ALA A 316 -0.17 15.02 -25.61
CA ALA A 316 -0.81 14.31 -24.52
C ALA A 316 -1.20 15.24 -23.36
N LEU A 317 -0.30 16.13 -22.92
CA LEU A 317 -0.60 17.11 -21.87
C LEU A 317 -1.79 18.02 -22.22
N LYS A 318 -1.90 18.43 -23.50
CA LYS A 318 -3.07 19.20 -23.96
C LYS A 318 -4.36 18.40 -23.96
N SER A 319 -4.29 17.10 -24.27
CA SER A 319 -5.44 16.19 -24.21
C SER A 319 -5.89 16.01 -22.77
N ILE A 320 -4.96 15.68 -21.86
CA ILE A 320 -5.21 15.57 -20.43
C ILE A 320 -5.82 16.85 -19.87
N GLU A 321 -5.27 18.03 -20.19
CA GLU A 321 -5.84 19.30 -19.74
C GLU A 321 -7.29 19.49 -20.17
N ARG A 322 -7.62 19.18 -21.44
CA ARG A 322 -9.01 19.27 -21.95
C ARG A 322 -9.92 18.31 -21.20
N CYS A 323 -9.50 17.08 -20.96
CA CYS A 323 -10.29 16.07 -20.27
C CYS A 323 -10.50 16.40 -18.80
N LEU A 324 -9.44 16.79 -18.07
CA LEU A 324 -9.53 17.19 -16.67
C LEU A 324 -10.47 18.40 -16.49
N ALA A 325 -10.47 19.34 -17.45
CA ALA A 325 -11.38 20.49 -17.43
C ALA A 325 -12.87 20.14 -17.59
N LEU A 326 -13.21 18.90 -17.96
CA LEU A 326 -14.60 18.44 -18.04
C LEU A 326 -15.18 18.06 -16.67
N TYR A 327 -14.33 17.85 -15.67
CA TYR A 327 -14.73 17.45 -14.32
C TYR A 327 -14.91 18.68 -13.43
N PRO A 328 -15.82 18.61 -12.43
CA PRO A 328 -16.02 19.71 -11.50
C PRO A 328 -14.77 19.96 -10.64
N ASP A 329 -14.62 21.19 -10.16
CA ASP A 329 -13.51 21.59 -9.29
C ASP A 329 -13.43 20.67 -8.06
N GLY A 330 -12.22 20.24 -7.72
CA GLY A 330 -11.96 19.37 -6.59
C GLY A 330 -12.29 17.90 -6.80
N PHE A 331 -12.80 17.48 -7.96
CA PHE A 331 -13.14 16.08 -8.24
C PHE A 331 -11.97 15.12 -7.95
N PHE A 332 -10.81 15.33 -8.58
CA PHE A 332 -9.68 14.40 -8.44
C PHE A 332 -8.99 14.48 -7.07
N ALA A 333 -9.10 15.61 -6.38
CA ALA A 333 -8.57 15.75 -5.03
C ALA A 333 -9.27 14.82 -4.03
N GLN A 334 -10.52 14.42 -4.30
CA GLN A 334 -11.26 13.48 -3.46
C GLN A 334 -10.80 12.02 -3.62
N LEU A 335 -10.06 11.69 -4.68
CA LEU A 335 -9.45 10.36 -4.86
C LEU A 335 -8.16 10.19 -4.04
N LYS A 336 -7.68 11.25 -3.39
CA LYS A 336 -6.52 11.19 -2.49
C LYS A 336 -6.91 10.56 -1.16
N ASN A 337 -5.94 9.96 -0.49
CA ASN A 337 -6.12 9.44 0.86
C ASN A 337 -6.28 10.59 1.89
N SER A 338 -6.49 10.23 3.16
CA SER A 338 -6.77 11.21 4.22
C SER A 338 -5.57 12.10 4.57
N THR A 339 -4.37 11.72 4.14
CA THR A 339 -3.13 12.52 4.29
C THR A 339 -2.87 13.42 3.07
N GLY A 340 -3.72 13.37 2.04
CA GLY A 340 -3.61 14.17 0.83
C GLY A 340 -2.61 13.62 -0.20
N GLU A 341 -2.17 12.38 -0.02
CA GLU A 341 -1.33 11.63 -0.96
C GLU A 341 -2.16 10.66 -1.82
N GLY A 342 -1.52 10.06 -2.83
CA GLY A 342 -2.24 9.19 -3.75
C GLY A 342 -3.09 9.95 -4.77
N GLY A 343 -4.15 9.29 -5.24
CA GLY A 343 -5.07 9.81 -6.24
C GLY A 343 -4.71 9.37 -7.66
N VAL A 344 -5.08 10.18 -8.64
CA VAL A 344 -4.86 9.86 -10.06
C VAL A 344 -3.44 10.21 -10.48
N ARG A 345 -2.75 9.25 -11.11
CA ARG A 345 -1.44 9.42 -11.72
C ARG A 345 -1.44 8.99 -13.18
N PHE A 346 -1.09 9.90 -14.07
CA PHE A 346 -0.85 9.58 -15.48
C PHE A 346 0.61 9.17 -15.71
N LEU A 347 0.82 8.11 -16.48
CA LEU A 347 2.11 7.71 -17.03
C LEU A 347 2.05 7.91 -18.54
N LEU A 348 2.84 8.86 -19.06
CA LEU A 348 2.95 9.07 -20.49
C LEU A 348 4.02 8.12 -21.03
N VAL A 349 3.61 7.10 -21.79
CA VAL A 349 4.46 5.98 -22.18
C VAL A 349 4.51 5.82 -23.70
N GLU A 350 5.55 5.16 -24.21
CA GLU A 350 5.71 4.92 -25.64
C GLU A 350 4.75 3.82 -26.11
N GLU A 351 4.63 2.71 -25.38
CA GLU A 351 3.82 1.57 -25.80
C GLU A 351 3.37 0.72 -24.62
N ILE A 352 2.13 0.22 -24.69
CA ILE A 352 1.59 -0.80 -23.77
C ILE A 352 1.52 -2.12 -24.55
N LYS A 353 2.36 -3.10 -24.19
CA LYS A 353 2.50 -4.34 -24.94
C LYS A 353 1.50 -5.40 -24.47
N SER A 354 0.24 -5.25 -24.89
CA SER A 354 -0.83 -6.20 -24.53
C SER A 354 -1.03 -7.33 -25.54
N GLY A 355 -0.56 -7.17 -26.79
CA GLY A 355 -0.81 -8.10 -27.89
C GLY A 355 -2.14 -7.89 -28.64
N PHE A 356 -2.99 -6.97 -28.18
CA PHE A 356 -4.27 -6.62 -28.82
C PHE A 356 -4.48 -5.10 -29.02
N GLY A 357 -3.40 -4.31 -28.89
CA GLY A 357 -3.39 -2.88 -29.27
C GLY A 357 -3.92 -1.92 -28.21
N THR A 358 -3.72 -2.24 -26.92
CA THR A 358 -4.11 -1.37 -25.80
C THR A 358 -3.43 -0.01 -25.90
N SER A 359 -4.24 1.06 -25.88
CA SER A 359 -3.75 2.46 -25.96
C SER A 359 -3.85 3.23 -24.64
N GLY A 360 -4.58 2.68 -23.67
CA GLY A 360 -4.66 3.15 -22.29
C GLY A 360 -4.92 1.98 -21.35
N CYS A 361 -4.43 2.06 -20.12
CA CYS A 361 -4.82 1.12 -19.06
C CYS A 361 -4.77 1.77 -17.69
N THR A 362 -5.74 1.39 -16.85
CA THR A 362 -5.85 1.82 -15.46
C THR A 362 -5.56 0.66 -14.52
N TYR A 363 -4.74 0.89 -13.50
CA TYR A 363 -4.45 -0.09 -12.46
C TYR A 363 -4.17 0.56 -11.10
N GLU A 364 -4.63 -0.09 -10.04
CA GLU A 364 -4.46 0.37 -8.66
C GLU A 364 -3.20 -0.23 -8.03
N ARG A 365 -2.40 0.63 -7.37
CA ARG A 365 -1.27 0.24 -6.52
C ARG A 365 -1.19 1.18 -5.32
N GLY A 366 -1.46 0.65 -4.12
CA GLY A 366 -1.54 1.45 -2.90
C GLY A 366 -2.60 2.55 -3.04
N ALA A 367 -2.25 3.77 -2.65
CA ALA A 367 -3.15 4.94 -2.76
C ALA A 367 -3.31 5.52 -4.18
N TRP A 368 -2.71 4.89 -5.21
CA TRP A 368 -2.65 5.46 -6.57
C TRP A 368 -3.53 4.71 -7.57
N GLN A 369 -4.33 5.50 -8.31
CA GLN A 369 -4.96 5.09 -9.56
C GLN A 369 -4.01 5.47 -10.71
N ASN A 370 -3.22 4.50 -11.18
CA ASN A 370 -2.25 4.72 -12.25
C ASN A 370 -2.94 4.55 -13.60
N ILE A 371 -2.75 5.52 -14.50
CA ILE A 371 -3.30 5.53 -15.86
C ILE A 371 -2.12 5.63 -16.83
N ALA A 372 -1.76 4.52 -17.47
CA ALA A 372 -0.75 4.52 -18.53
C ALA A 372 -1.41 4.82 -19.88
N LEU A 373 -0.79 5.69 -20.67
CA LEU A 373 -1.28 6.15 -21.97
C LEU A 373 -0.19 5.99 -23.03
N ASP A 374 -0.47 5.23 -24.10
CA ASP A 374 0.37 5.23 -25.30
C ASP A 374 0.18 6.57 -26.02
N ILE A 375 1.18 7.44 -25.91
CA ILE A 375 1.08 8.81 -26.43
C ILE A 375 1.48 8.94 -27.91
N ARG A 376 1.86 7.84 -28.58
CA ARG A 376 2.10 7.86 -30.04
C ARG A 376 0.79 8.04 -30.81
N LEU A 377 -0.34 7.68 -30.21
CA LEU A 377 -1.69 7.72 -30.80
C LEU A 377 -2.47 9.00 -30.44
N ALA A 378 -1.86 10.17 -30.63
CA ALA A 378 -2.38 11.45 -30.14
C ALA A 378 -3.75 11.90 -30.68
N TYR A 379 -4.30 11.31 -31.75
CA TYR A 379 -5.54 11.78 -32.41
C TYR A 379 -6.83 11.38 -31.68
N GLU A 380 -6.80 10.35 -30.81
CA GLU A 380 -7.99 9.83 -30.12
C GLU A 380 -7.85 9.87 -28.58
N LEU A 381 -6.82 10.55 -28.10
CA LEU A 381 -6.41 10.47 -26.70
C LEU A 381 -7.46 11.05 -25.73
N ASP A 382 -8.27 12.04 -26.15
CA ASP A 382 -9.29 12.64 -25.27
C ASP A 382 -10.31 11.58 -24.80
N GLY A 383 -10.72 10.69 -25.71
CA GLY A 383 -11.63 9.59 -25.41
C GLY A 383 -10.99 8.58 -24.45
N ILE A 384 -9.77 8.14 -24.78
CA ILE A 384 -8.99 7.20 -23.96
C ILE A 384 -8.78 7.76 -22.54
N VAL A 385 -8.40 9.04 -22.40
CA VAL A 385 -8.22 9.66 -21.08
C VAL A 385 -9.51 9.63 -20.27
N CYS A 386 -10.66 9.98 -20.86
CA CYS A 386 -11.93 9.94 -20.14
C CYS A 386 -12.38 8.52 -19.80
N HIS A 387 -12.06 7.56 -20.66
CA HIS A 387 -12.29 6.14 -20.43
C HIS A 387 -11.52 5.63 -19.21
N GLU A 388 -10.20 5.86 -19.19
CA GLU A 388 -9.34 5.43 -18.08
C GLU A 388 -9.64 6.18 -16.77
N LEU A 389 -9.97 7.48 -16.86
CA LEU A 389 -10.44 8.23 -15.69
C LEU A 389 -11.73 7.66 -15.10
N TRP A 390 -12.61 7.06 -15.92
CA TRP A 390 -13.77 6.35 -15.39
C TRP A 390 -13.35 5.10 -14.63
N HIS A 391 -12.44 4.28 -15.14
CA HIS A 391 -11.93 3.12 -14.40
C HIS A 391 -11.34 3.53 -13.04
N ALA A 392 -10.57 4.61 -12.99
CA ALA A 392 -10.04 5.16 -11.73
C ALA A 392 -11.16 5.62 -10.78
N THR A 393 -12.20 6.25 -11.31
CA THR A 393 -13.38 6.69 -10.56
C THR A 393 -14.18 5.49 -10.03
N GLU A 394 -14.38 4.48 -10.86
CA GLU A 394 -15.10 3.25 -10.54
C GLU A 394 -14.39 2.46 -9.44
N ASN A 395 -13.06 2.31 -9.52
CA ASN A 395 -12.26 1.69 -8.46
C ASN A 395 -12.47 2.41 -7.13
N HIS A 396 -12.44 3.74 -7.12
CA HIS A 396 -12.70 4.51 -5.91
C HIS A 396 -14.12 4.28 -5.36
N ILE A 397 -15.14 4.33 -6.23
CA ILE A 397 -16.53 4.03 -5.84
C ILE A 397 -16.63 2.65 -5.19
N LEU A 398 -16.04 1.63 -5.82
CA LEU A 398 -16.07 0.24 -5.35
C LEU A 398 -15.28 0.04 -4.04
N SER A 399 -14.20 0.81 -3.84
CA SER A 399 -13.43 0.81 -2.59
C SER A 399 -14.24 1.36 -1.40
N CYS A 400 -15.14 2.32 -1.66
CA CYS A 400 -16.03 2.90 -0.64
C CYS A 400 -17.29 2.06 -0.42
N ASP A 401 -17.94 1.61 -1.49
CA ASP A 401 -19.13 0.76 -1.43
C ASP A 401 -19.21 -0.15 -2.68
N TYR A 402 -18.73 -1.38 -2.51
CA TYR A 402 -18.73 -2.41 -3.55
C TYR A 402 -20.14 -2.77 -4.05
N SER A 403 -21.19 -2.46 -3.30
CA SER A 403 -22.58 -2.80 -3.67
C SER A 403 -23.18 -1.86 -4.72
N LEU A 404 -22.51 -0.74 -5.03
CA LEU A 404 -23.01 0.24 -5.99
C LEU A 404 -22.97 -0.25 -7.45
N PHE A 405 -22.11 -1.21 -7.79
CA PHE A 405 -22.07 -1.84 -9.12
C PHE A 405 -22.07 -3.38 -9.05
N THR A 406 -23.10 -3.96 -8.43
CA THR A 406 -23.26 -5.43 -8.45
C THR A 406 -23.42 -5.99 -9.85
N VAL A 407 -22.91 -7.21 -10.07
CA VAL A 407 -23.03 -7.93 -11.34
C VAL A 407 -24.51 -8.11 -11.73
N GLU A 408 -25.35 -8.55 -10.78
CA GLU A 408 -26.78 -8.76 -11.03
C GLU A 408 -27.53 -7.45 -11.25
N GLY A 409 -27.19 -6.40 -10.50
CA GLY A 409 -27.81 -5.08 -10.63
C GLY A 409 -27.53 -4.46 -12.00
N TRP A 410 -26.28 -4.52 -12.46
CA TRP A 410 -25.92 -4.01 -13.79
C TRP A 410 -26.53 -4.86 -14.91
N ALA A 411 -26.53 -6.19 -14.77
CA ALA A 411 -27.09 -7.09 -15.78
C ALA A 411 -28.59 -6.86 -16.04
N GLN A 412 -29.36 -6.38 -15.04
CA GLN A 412 -30.76 -6.00 -15.22
C GLN A 412 -30.97 -4.81 -16.17
N LEU A 413 -29.93 -4.02 -16.44
CA LEU A 413 -29.96 -2.90 -17.38
C LEU A 413 -29.62 -3.33 -18.81
N ASN A 414 -29.26 -4.59 -19.02
CA ASN A 414 -28.92 -5.17 -20.32
C ASN A 414 -30.11 -5.92 -20.95
N PRO A 415 -30.04 -6.25 -22.26
CA PRO A 415 -31.05 -7.08 -22.92
C PRO A 415 -31.21 -8.43 -22.22
N GLN A 416 -32.43 -8.94 -22.19
CA GLN A 416 -32.70 -10.29 -21.69
C GLN A 416 -31.87 -11.29 -22.52
N SER A 417 -31.19 -12.23 -21.85
CA SER A 417 -30.25 -13.22 -22.42
C SER A 417 -28.88 -12.72 -22.87
N PHE A 418 -28.54 -11.44 -22.65
CA PHE A 418 -27.17 -10.97 -22.86
C PHE A 418 -26.22 -11.43 -21.74
N SER A 419 -24.99 -11.78 -22.12
CA SER A 419 -23.84 -11.94 -21.23
C SER A 419 -22.62 -11.27 -21.86
N TYR A 420 -21.77 -10.70 -21.02
CA TYR A 420 -20.47 -10.16 -21.46
C TYR A 420 -19.56 -11.30 -21.95
N TYR A 421 -18.64 -10.98 -22.87
CA TYR A 421 -17.71 -12.00 -23.42
C TYR A 421 -16.65 -12.45 -22.42
N GLU A 422 -16.30 -11.57 -21.49
CA GLU A 422 -15.27 -11.79 -20.47
C GLU A 422 -13.88 -12.15 -21.03
N GLY A 423 -13.56 -11.62 -22.23
CA GLY A 423 -12.26 -11.81 -22.88
C GLY A 423 -12.08 -10.90 -24.09
N TYR A 424 -10.83 -10.49 -24.34
CA TYR A 424 -10.44 -9.60 -25.45
C TYR A 424 -10.09 -10.33 -26.76
N ASP A 425 -9.94 -11.65 -26.71
CA ASP A 425 -9.60 -12.52 -27.85
C ASP A 425 -10.85 -13.08 -28.57
N TYR A 426 -12.03 -12.88 -28.00
CA TYR A 426 -13.29 -13.33 -28.56
C TYR A 426 -13.89 -12.29 -29.53
N SER A 427 -14.24 -12.75 -30.73
CA SER A 427 -14.90 -11.93 -31.75
C SER A 427 -16.32 -12.46 -31.99
N ASP A 428 -17.33 -11.73 -31.49
CA ASP A 428 -18.73 -12.03 -31.81
C ASP A 428 -19.03 -11.64 -33.26
N PRO A 429 -19.46 -12.59 -34.12
CA PRO A 429 -19.90 -12.30 -35.48
C PRO A 429 -21.07 -11.29 -35.54
N ASP A 430 -21.82 -11.11 -34.44
CA ASP A 430 -22.88 -10.11 -34.31
C ASP A 430 -22.54 -9.02 -33.27
N SER A 431 -21.26 -8.63 -33.20
CA SER A 431 -20.74 -7.61 -32.26
C SER A 431 -21.45 -6.25 -32.29
N ARG A 432 -22.21 -5.95 -33.35
CA ARG A 432 -22.95 -4.68 -33.48
C ARG A 432 -24.36 -4.74 -32.89
N ARG A 433 -24.95 -5.92 -32.67
CA ARG A 433 -26.30 -6.05 -32.11
C ARG A 433 -26.45 -5.29 -30.80
N TRP A 434 -27.58 -4.60 -30.64
CA TRP A 434 -27.90 -3.74 -29.50
C TRP A 434 -26.98 -2.52 -29.27
N THR A 435 -26.09 -2.20 -30.20
CA THR A 435 -25.20 -1.03 -30.09
C THR A 435 -25.80 0.22 -30.73
N TYR A 436 -25.24 1.40 -30.44
CA TYR A 436 -25.66 2.66 -31.07
C TYR A 436 -25.69 2.60 -32.60
N TYR A 437 -24.76 1.87 -33.21
CA TYR A 437 -24.61 1.80 -34.66
C TYR A 437 -25.53 0.78 -35.34
N SER A 438 -26.19 -0.13 -34.61
CA SER A 438 -27.11 -1.10 -35.23
C SER A 438 -28.25 -1.61 -34.35
N GLY A 439 -28.56 -0.91 -33.25
CA GLY A 439 -29.60 -1.31 -32.29
C GLY A 439 -31.00 -1.43 -32.87
N GLY A 440 -31.29 -0.73 -33.99
CA GLY A 440 -32.50 -0.91 -34.79
C GLY A 440 -33.78 -0.99 -33.96
N ASP A 441 -34.62 -1.99 -34.25
CA ASP A 441 -35.89 -2.24 -33.54
C ASP A 441 -35.69 -2.97 -32.19
N GLU A 442 -34.52 -3.55 -31.94
CA GLU A 442 -34.21 -4.29 -30.70
C GLU A 442 -33.77 -3.37 -29.55
N GLY A 443 -33.48 -2.10 -29.85
CA GLY A 443 -33.05 -1.08 -28.90
C GLY A 443 -31.53 -0.98 -28.76
N VAL A 444 -31.08 0.16 -28.25
CA VAL A 444 -29.67 0.46 -28.01
C VAL A 444 -29.36 0.30 -26.53
N TYR A 445 -28.49 -0.63 -26.17
CA TYR A 445 -28.08 -0.91 -24.79
C TYR A 445 -26.60 -0.66 -24.54
N PHE A 446 -25.80 -0.61 -25.61
CA PHE A 446 -24.35 -0.47 -25.58
C PHE A 446 -23.93 0.65 -26.53
N VAL A 447 -22.80 1.30 -26.24
CA VAL A 447 -22.25 2.32 -27.15
C VAL A 447 -21.76 1.64 -28.43
N ASP A 448 -20.91 0.62 -28.30
CA ASP A 448 -20.35 -0.13 -29.41
C ASP A 448 -20.07 -1.58 -29.02
N GLY A 449 -19.40 -2.33 -29.91
CA GLY A 449 -19.06 -3.73 -29.66
C GLY A 449 -18.08 -3.93 -28.51
N TYR A 450 -17.22 -2.94 -28.23
CA TYR A 450 -16.25 -3.01 -27.13
C TYR A 450 -16.95 -2.97 -25.76
N SER A 451 -18.04 -2.20 -25.68
CA SER A 451 -18.92 -2.14 -24.49
C SER A 451 -19.53 -3.50 -24.10
N ARG A 452 -19.41 -4.53 -24.95
CA ARG A 452 -19.94 -5.88 -24.70
C ARG A 452 -18.87 -6.85 -24.15
N THR A 453 -17.65 -6.38 -23.94
CA THR A 453 -16.53 -7.20 -23.47
C THR A 453 -16.62 -7.47 -21.97
N PHE A 454 -16.70 -6.41 -21.16
CA PHE A 454 -16.90 -6.47 -19.71
C PHE A 454 -17.87 -5.37 -19.26
N ALA A 455 -18.47 -5.57 -18.08
CA ALA A 455 -19.37 -4.57 -17.49
C ALA A 455 -18.65 -3.26 -17.14
N SER A 456 -17.38 -3.33 -16.74
CA SER A 456 -16.51 -2.16 -16.53
C SER A 456 -16.29 -1.39 -17.83
N GLU A 457 -15.97 -2.09 -18.93
CA GLU A 457 -15.78 -1.47 -20.25
C GLU A 457 -17.06 -0.82 -20.78
N ASP A 458 -18.23 -1.41 -20.52
CA ASP A 458 -19.53 -0.81 -20.85
C ASP A 458 -19.71 0.56 -20.17
N ARG A 459 -19.44 0.62 -18.86
CA ARG A 459 -19.54 1.85 -18.07
C ARG A 459 -18.50 2.87 -18.51
N ALA A 460 -17.24 2.47 -18.69
CA ALA A 460 -16.17 3.34 -19.16
C ALA A 460 -16.47 3.90 -20.55
N ARG A 461 -17.00 3.09 -21.46
CA ARG A 461 -17.36 3.52 -22.81
C ARG A 461 -18.55 4.48 -22.84
N ILE A 462 -19.55 4.28 -21.97
CA ILE A 462 -20.63 5.25 -21.76
C ILE A 462 -20.05 6.58 -21.28
N MET A 463 -19.20 6.56 -20.24
CA MET A 463 -18.63 7.79 -19.70
C MET A 463 -17.78 8.52 -20.74
N GLU A 464 -16.92 7.80 -21.45
CA GLU A 464 -16.10 8.35 -22.53
C GLU A 464 -16.92 9.15 -23.54
N PHE A 465 -18.01 8.57 -24.06
CA PHE A 465 -18.85 9.22 -25.07
C PHE A 465 -19.55 10.45 -24.50
N PHE A 466 -20.12 10.35 -23.29
CA PHE A 466 -20.82 11.47 -22.66
C PHE A 466 -19.90 12.62 -22.26
N MET A 467 -18.61 12.34 -22.03
CA MET A 467 -17.62 13.36 -21.71
C MET A 467 -17.09 14.06 -22.96
N THR A 468 -16.81 13.30 -24.03
CA THR A 468 -16.00 13.78 -25.17
C THR A 468 -16.76 13.97 -26.49
N ARG A 469 -17.96 13.42 -26.64
CA ARG A 469 -18.68 13.33 -27.94
C ARG A 469 -20.11 13.86 -27.83
N ASP A 470 -20.27 15.19 -27.81
CA ASP A 470 -21.58 15.85 -27.59
C ASP A 470 -22.68 15.36 -28.54
N ASP A 471 -22.40 15.22 -29.84
CA ASP A 471 -23.40 14.79 -30.83
C ASP A 471 -23.80 13.33 -30.63
N ASP A 472 -22.83 12.44 -30.39
CA ASP A 472 -23.11 11.02 -30.14
C ASP A 472 -23.84 10.83 -28.80
N ALA A 473 -23.49 11.61 -27.76
CA ALA A 473 -24.16 11.58 -26.46
C ALA A 473 -25.64 12.02 -26.56
N GLN A 474 -25.95 13.03 -27.37
CA GLN A 474 -27.32 13.48 -27.63
C GLN A 474 -28.20 12.42 -28.30
N GLU A 475 -27.60 11.55 -29.11
CA GLU A 475 -28.32 10.44 -29.73
C GLU A 475 -28.41 9.24 -28.78
N LEU A 476 -27.32 8.88 -28.11
CA LEU A 476 -27.25 7.78 -27.15
C LEU A 476 -28.28 7.93 -26.02
N ILE A 477 -28.44 9.14 -25.48
CA ILE A 477 -29.33 9.38 -24.33
C ILE A 477 -30.82 9.17 -24.66
N LYS A 478 -31.19 9.15 -25.96
CA LYS A 478 -32.56 8.82 -26.40
C LYS A 478 -32.92 7.37 -26.08
N SER A 479 -31.93 6.49 -25.89
CA SER A 479 -32.18 5.13 -25.43
C SER A 479 -32.56 5.11 -23.94
N PRO A 480 -33.71 4.52 -23.57
CA PRO A 480 -34.09 4.32 -22.18
C PRO A 480 -33.06 3.48 -21.38
N ALA A 481 -32.38 2.54 -22.03
CA ALA A 481 -31.39 1.69 -21.36
C ALA A 481 -30.12 2.47 -21.03
N ILE A 482 -29.57 3.21 -22.01
CA ILE A 482 -28.40 4.08 -21.79
C ILE A 482 -28.71 5.15 -20.75
N LYS A 483 -29.89 5.77 -20.80
CA LYS A 483 -30.31 6.75 -19.79
C LYS A 483 -30.31 6.16 -18.38
N LYS A 484 -30.87 4.96 -18.19
CA LYS A 484 -30.86 4.29 -16.87
C LYS A 484 -29.46 3.93 -16.39
N LYS A 485 -28.60 3.43 -17.28
CA LYS A 485 -27.19 3.13 -16.98
C LYS A 485 -26.45 4.38 -16.52
N LEU A 486 -26.57 5.48 -17.25
CA LEU A 486 -25.96 6.76 -16.89
C LEU A 486 -26.51 7.33 -15.57
N GLN A 487 -27.82 7.22 -15.32
CA GLN A 487 -28.42 7.60 -14.03
C GLN A 487 -27.87 6.79 -12.86
N HIS A 488 -27.65 5.48 -13.06
CA HIS A 488 -27.08 4.61 -12.05
C HIS A 488 -25.62 4.98 -11.75
N MET A 489 -24.81 5.18 -12.79
CA MET A 489 -23.42 5.65 -12.67
C MET A 489 -23.33 7.01 -11.97
N SER A 490 -24.16 7.98 -12.37
CA SER A 490 -24.25 9.30 -11.72
C SER A 490 -24.65 9.18 -10.25
N SER A 491 -25.63 8.34 -9.93
CA SER A 491 -26.07 8.12 -8.54
C SER A 491 -24.93 7.56 -7.67
N ALA A 492 -24.14 6.63 -8.21
CA ALA A 492 -22.98 6.07 -7.50
C ALA A 492 -21.88 7.13 -7.24
N VAL A 493 -21.61 8.01 -8.21
CA VAL A 493 -20.71 9.16 -8.00
C VAL A 493 -21.27 10.07 -6.91
N ARG A 494 -22.56 10.42 -6.98
CA ARG A 494 -23.22 11.32 -6.02
C ARG A 494 -23.31 10.73 -4.60
N SER A 495 -23.22 9.41 -4.43
CA SER A 495 -23.22 8.76 -3.10
C SER A 495 -21.85 8.69 -2.45
N VAL A 496 -20.76 8.68 -3.24
CA VAL A 496 -19.39 8.51 -2.74
C VAL A 496 -18.66 9.85 -2.62
N PHE A 497 -18.84 10.74 -3.60
CA PHE A 497 -18.13 12.02 -3.65
C PHE A 497 -18.91 13.11 -2.88
N ASP A 498 -18.19 14.03 -2.26
CA ASP A 498 -18.75 15.31 -1.87
C ASP A 498 -19.05 16.11 -3.14
N THR A 499 -20.34 16.24 -3.43
CA THR A 499 -20.83 16.91 -4.63
C THR A 499 -21.48 18.26 -4.33
N SER A 500 -21.19 18.80 -3.14
CA SER A 500 -21.60 20.14 -2.73
C SER A 500 -21.14 21.17 -3.76
N GLY A 501 -22.09 21.93 -4.32
CA GLY A 501 -21.80 22.95 -5.33
C GLY A 501 -21.59 22.44 -6.76
N TRP A 502 -21.68 21.14 -7.02
CA TRP A 502 -21.63 20.59 -8.38
C TRP A 502 -22.96 20.81 -9.11
N GLU A 503 -23.02 21.85 -9.93
CA GLU A 503 -24.15 22.15 -10.82
C GLU A 503 -23.84 21.76 -12.27
N SER A 504 -24.77 21.07 -12.94
CA SER A 504 -24.66 20.74 -14.37
C SER A 504 -23.36 20.03 -14.79
N VAL A 505 -22.93 19.02 -14.02
CA VAL A 505 -21.73 18.22 -14.34
C VAL A 505 -21.86 17.58 -15.73
N ARG A 506 -20.73 17.47 -16.43
CA ARG A 506 -20.67 17.16 -17.87
C ARG A 506 -21.49 15.93 -18.26
N TRP A 507 -21.32 14.82 -17.55
CA TRP A 507 -22.00 13.56 -17.85
C TRP A 507 -23.50 13.57 -17.50
N GLU A 508 -23.97 14.46 -16.63
CA GLU A 508 -25.39 14.56 -16.24
C GLU A 508 -26.17 15.56 -17.10
N ARG A 509 -25.52 16.36 -17.94
CA ARG A 509 -26.15 17.47 -18.69
C ARG A 509 -27.34 17.04 -19.55
N LEU A 510 -27.41 15.77 -19.94
CA LEU A 510 -28.48 15.21 -20.78
C LEU A 510 -29.52 14.37 -20.00
N LEU A 511 -29.34 14.20 -18.68
CA LEU A 511 -30.29 13.48 -17.81
C LEU A 511 -31.52 14.32 -17.50
#